data_AF-A0A376VN84-F1
#
_entry.id   AF-A0A376VN84-F1
#
_cell.length_a   1.000
_cell.length_b   1.000
_cell.length_c   1.000
_cell.angle_alpha   90.00
_cell.angle_beta   90.00
_cell.angle_gamma   90.00
#
_symmetry.space_group_name_H-M   'P 1'
#
loop_
_entity.id
_entity.type
_entity.pdbx_description
1 polymer ?
#
loop_
_entity_poly.entity_id
_entity_poly.type
_entity_poly.pdbx_seq_one_letter_code
_entity_poly.pdbx_strand_id
1 'polypeptide(L)'
;MQQEANVMKTKTSTKRHNLTRIAMYCSIMYSGATIGAESVEYDPTFLMGGNASSIDVSRYSDGNPTLPGVYDVSIYVNEQPVANLEIPFIAIPDKKNAQACITLKKSTTTAYQDTPGRRGKYYPSSTG
;
A
#
# COMPACT_ATOMS: atom_id res chain seq x y z
N MET A 1 -79.29 15.90 -11.58
CA MET A 1 -78.33 15.32 -10.62
C MET A 1 -76.95 15.48 -11.22
N GLN A 2 -76.09 16.21 -10.51
CA GLN A 2 -74.78 16.67 -10.98
C GLN A 2 -73.81 15.50 -11.07
N GLN A 3 -73.04 15.46 -12.15
CA GLN A 3 -71.76 14.78 -12.18
C GLN A 3 -70.82 15.61 -13.05
N GLU A 4 -69.88 16.31 -12.43
CA GLU A 4 -68.61 16.65 -13.08
C GLU A 4 -67.48 16.55 -12.05
N ALA A 5 -66.54 15.65 -12.34
CA ALA A 5 -65.35 15.40 -11.57
C ALA A 5 -64.34 16.55 -11.76
N ASN A 6 -63.82 17.06 -10.65
CA ASN A 6 -62.70 18.01 -10.66
C ASN A 6 -61.42 17.28 -11.08
N VAL A 7 -61.06 17.37 -12.36
CA VAL A 7 -59.76 16.91 -12.85
C VAL A 7 -58.73 18.00 -12.55
N MET A 8 -58.05 17.86 -11.41
CA MET A 8 -56.89 18.67 -11.05
C MET A 8 -55.74 18.33 -12.01
N LYS A 9 -55.55 19.15 -13.05
CA LYS A 9 -54.43 19.00 -14.00
C LYS A 9 -53.11 19.25 -13.27
N THR A 10 -52.37 18.20 -12.97
CA THR A 10 -51.00 18.28 -12.47
C THR A 10 -50.09 18.76 -13.61
N LYS A 11 -49.63 20.02 -13.54
CA LYS A 11 -48.53 20.50 -14.37
C LYS A 11 -47.22 19.91 -13.86
N THR A 12 -46.82 18.76 -14.39
CA THR A 12 -45.44 18.28 -14.28
C THR A 12 -44.54 19.18 -15.12
N SER A 13 -43.97 20.19 -14.47
CA SER A 13 -43.05 21.14 -15.10
C SER A 13 -41.69 20.49 -15.37
N THR A 14 -41.31 20.43 -16.64
CA THR A 14 -40.02 20.02 -17.22
C THR A 14 -38.81 20.85 -16.74
N LYS A 15 -38.97 21.73 -15.73
CA LYS A 15 -37.88 22.46 -15.05
C LYS A 15 -37.15 21.65 -13.97
N ARG A 16 -37.53 20.40 -13.72
CA ARG A 16 -36.94 19.57 -12.64
C ARG A 16 -35.62 18.91 -13.02
N HIS A 17 -35.35 18.67 -14.30
CA HIS A 17 -34.14 17.95 -14.76
C HIS A 17 -32.86 18.77 -14.68
N ASN A 18 -32.90 20.06 -15.03
CA ASN A 18 -31.71 20.92 -14.95
C ASN A 18 -31.33 21.21 -13.49
N LEU A 19 -32.34 21.35 -12.62
CA LEU A 19 -32.14 21.55 -11.19
C LEU A 19 -31.60 20.29 -10.50
N THR A 20 -32.08 19.10 -10.87
CA THR A 20 -31.53 17.83 -10.36
C THR A 20 -30.10 17.60 -10.85
N ARG A 21 -29.76 17.96 -12.10
CA ARG A 21 -28.37 17.88 -12.59
C ARG A 21 -27.43 18.79 -11.82
N ILE A 22 -27.82 20.04 -11.56
CA ILE A 22 -27.01 20.99 -10.77
C ILE A 22 -26.85 20.50 -9.34
N ALA A 23 -27.93 20.02 -8.70
CA ALA A 23 -27.85 19.47 -7.35
C ALA A 23 -26.92 18.26 -7.27
N MET A 24 -26.93 17.39 -8.28
CA MET A 24 -26.05 16.22 -8.37
C MET A 24 -24.56 16.61 -8.51
N TYR A 25 -24.25 17.64 -9.30
CA TYR A 25 -22.89 18.21 -9.37
C TYR A 25 -22.45 18.85 -8.05
N CYS A 26 -23.35 19.61 -7.40
CA CYS A 26 -23.07 20.21 -6.09
C CYS A 26 -22.79 19.15 -5.02
N SER A 27 -23.52 18.03 -5.01
CA SER A 27 -23.27 16.94 -4.05
C SER A 27 -21.91 16.27 -4.27
N ILE A 28 -21.45 16.13 -5.52
CA ILE A 28 -20.12 15.55 -5.81
C ILE A 28 -19.01 16.49 -5.35
N MET A 29 -19.16 17.80 -5.57
CA MET A 29 -18.17 18.81 -5.13
C MET A 29 -18.16 19.04 -3.61
N TYR A 30 -19.28 18.82 -2.93
CA TYR A 30 -19.37 18.93 -1.46
C TYR A 30 -18.91 17.67 -0.73
N SER A 31 -18.83 16.53 -1.44
CA SER A 31 -18.24 15.29 -0.93
C SER A 31 -16.73 15.38 -0.98
N GLY A 32 -16.13 16.22 -0.13
CA GLY A 32 -14.71 16.10 0.17
C GLY A 32 -14.50 14.72 0.78
N ALA A 33 -13.96 13.78 0.01
CA ALA A 33 -13.50 12.52 0.55
C ALA A 33 -12.41 12.86 1.55
N THR A 34 -12.77 12.92 2.83
CA THR A 34 -11.79 13.01 3.90
C THR A 34 -11.15 11.62 3.95
N ILE A 35 -10.08 11.43 3.20
CA ILE A 35 -9.18 10.30 3.43
C ILE A 35 -8.43 10.68 4.71
N GLY A 36 -9.10 10.56 5.85
CA GLY A 36 -8.48 10.73 7.15
C GLY A 36 -7.52 9.57 7.32
N ALA A 37 -6.22 9.86 7.42
CA ALA A 37 -5.30 8.91 8.01
C ALA A 37 -5.77 8.69 9.45
N GLU A 38 -6.37 7.52 9.71
CA GLU A 38 -6.77 7.12 11.05
C GLU A 38 -5.47 6.82 11.82
N SER A 39 -4.93 7.85 12.48
CA SER A 39 -3.80 7.71 13.38
C SER A 39 -4.25 6.92 14.61
N VAL A 40 -3.63 5.77 14.85
CA VAL A 40 -3.92 4.90 15.98
C VAL A 40 -2.95 5.19 17.13
N GLU A 41 -3.44 5.26 18.36
CA GLU A 41 -2.59 5.36 19.55
C GLU A 41 -2.37 3.97 20.15
N TYR A 42 -1.11 3.65 20.48
CA TYR A 42 -0.71 2.37 21.05
C TYR A 42 -0.17 2.57 22.47
N ASP A 43 -0.64 1.75 23.41
CA ASP A 43 -0.15 1.76 24.79
C ASP A 43 1.10 0.85 24.91
N PRO A 44 2.27 1.40 25.29
CA PRO A 44 3.51 0.63 25.40
C PRO A 44 3.51 -0.38 26.56
N THR A 45 2.56 -0.30 27.50
CA THR A 45 2.47 -1.24 28.65
C THR A 45 2.11 -2.66 28.24
N PHE A 46 1.55 -2.86 27.05
CA PHE A 46 1.30 -4.18 26.47
C PHE A 46 2.57 -4.88 25.99
N LEU A 47 3.69 -4.17 25.84
CA LEU A 47 4.96 -4.78 25.46
C LEU A 47 5.61 -5.44 26.67
N MET A 48 5.85 -6.75 26.57
CA MET A 48 6.51 -7.55 27.61
C MET A 48 8.01 -7.72 27.31
N GLY A 49 8.80 -7.91 28.37
CA GLY A 49 10.23 -8.22 28.27
C GLY A 49 11.15 -7.04 28.62
N GLY A 50 12.42 -7.35 28.93
CA GLY A 50 13.37 -6.38 29.50
C GLY A 50 13.71 -5.18 28.61
N ASN A 51 13.40 -5.24 27.31
CA ASN A 51 13.65 -4.15 26.36
C ASN A 51 12.36 -3.45 25.91
N ALA A 52 11.20 -3.79 26.46
CA ALA A 52 9.91 -3.23 26.05
C ALA A 52 9.88 -1.70 26.13
N SER A 53 10.45 -1.13 27.19
CA SER A 53 10.50 0.32 27.43
C SER A 53 11.36 1.10 26.42
N SER A 54 12.20 0.40 25.64
CA SER A 54 13.06 1.02 24.61
C SER A 54 12.41 1.07 23.23
N ILE A 55 11.25 0.43 23.06
CA ILE A 55 10.53 0.38 21.80
C ILE A 55 9.63 1.62 21.70
N ASP A 56 9.88 2.45 20.71
CA ASP A 56 8.96 3.52 20.33
C ASP A 56 7.76 2.94 19.58
N VAL A 57 6.60 2.89 20.25
CA VAL A 57 5.35 2.39 19.66
C VAL A 57 4.62 3.42 18.81
N SER A 58 4.95 4.71 18.94
CA SER A 58 4.28 5.79 18.19
C SER A 58 4.54 5.69 16.70
N ARG A 59 5.65 5.06 16.29
CA ARG A 59 5.97 4.81 14.87
C ARG A 59 4.94 3.92 14.16
N TYR A 60 4.15 3.15 14.91
CA TYR A 60 3.12 2.28 14.35
C TYR A 60 1.77 2.97 14.15
N SER A 61 1.61 4.21 14.62
CA SER A 61 0.36 4.96 14.54
C SER A 61 -0.20 5.13 13.13
N ASP A 62 0.68 5.13 12.12
CA ASP A 62 0.32 5.29 10.70
C ASP A 62 0.63 4.03 9.86
N GLY A 63 0.73 2.85 10.49
CA GLY A 63 0.95 1.57 9.80
C GLY A 63 2.09 0.73 10.40
N ASN A 64 2.66 -0.19 9.61
CA ASN A 64 3.74 -1.08 10.08
C ASN A 64 5.08 -0.77 9.40
N PRO A 65 5.84 0.24 9.88
CA PRO A 65 7.09 0.59 9.25
C PRO A 65 8.22 -0.40 9.57
N THR A 66 8.77 -0.99 8.52
CA THR A 66 9.98 -1.83 8.60
C THR A 66 11.16 -1.00 9.11
N LEU A 67 11.84 -1.50 10.15
CA LEU A 67 13.05 -0.88 10.69
C LEU A 67 14.25 -1.12 9.77
N PRO A 68 15.28 -0.26 9.82
CA PRO A 68 16.58 -0.61 9.27
C PRO A 68 17.16 -1.83 9.99
N GLY A 69 17.77 -2.73 9.24
CA GLY A 69 18.27 -4.00 9.77
C GLY A 69 18.55 -5.02 8.66
N VAL A 70 19.07 -6.19 9.03
CA VAL A 70 19.24 -7.30 8.09
C VAL A 70 18.10 -8.29 8.32
N TYR A 71 17.41 -8.66 7.24
CA TYR A 71 16.26 -9.55 7.27
C TYR A 71 16.44 -10.69 6.28
N ASP A 72 16.11 -11.92 6.69
CA ASP A 72 15.93 -13.05 5.78
C ASP A 72 14.56 -12.91 5.10
N VAL A 73 14.56 -12.71 3.77
CA VAL A 73 13.36 -12.43 3.00
C VAL A 73 13.24 -13.35 1.79
N SER A 74 12.00 -13.68 1.44
CA SER A 74 11.67 -14.31 0.16
C SER A 74 11.52 -13.25 -0.93
N ILE A 75 12.29 -13.38 -2.00
CA ILE A 75 12.32 -12.44 -3.12
C ILE A 75 11.48 -13.01 -4.26
N TYR A 76 10.56 -12.17 -4.74
CA TYR A 76 9.74 -12.43 -5.91
C TYR A 76 10.03 -11.37 -6.99
N VAL A 77 10.14 -11.79 -8.25
CA VAL A 77 10.27 -10.91 -9.41
C VAL A 77 9.18 -11.27 -10.39
N ASN A 78 8.31 -10.32 -10.72
CA ASN A 78 7.12 -10.56 -11.53
C ASN A 78 6.33 -11.78 -11.02
N GLU A 79 6.00 -11.74 -9.72
CA GLU A 79 5.22 -12.77 -9.02
C GLU A 79 5.85 -14.18 -8.96
N GLN A 80 7.03 -14.39 -9.54
CA GLN A 80 7.75 -15.65 -9.49
C GLN A 80 8.77 -15.65 -8.33
N PRO A 81 8.82 -16.72 -7.51
CA PRO A 81 9.84 -16.83 -6.47
C PRO A 81 11.22 -16.98 -7.09
N VAL A 82 12.20 -16.26 -6.57
CA VAL A 82 13.57 -16.26 -7.13
C VAL A 82 14.60 -16.76 -6.12
N ALA A 83 14.52 -16.34 -4.85
CA ALA A 83 15.35 -16.88 -3.76
C ALA A 83 14.86 -16.45 -2.37
N ASN A 84 15.42 -17.08 -1.34
CA ASN A 84 15.41 -16.58 0.04
C ASN A 84 16.83 -16.15 0.40
N LEU A 85 17.01 -14.92 0.88
CA LEU A 85 18.32 -14.44 1.26
C LEU A 85 18.26 -13.27 2.26
N GLU A 86 19.31 -13.15 3.06
CA GLU A 86 19.47 -12.00 3.96
C GLU A 86 19.81 -10.73 3.19
N ILE A 87 18.96 -9.70 3.27
CA ILE A 87 19.23 -8.37 2.73
C ILE A 87 19.24 -7.29 3.82
N PRO A 88 20.13 -6.28 3.69
CA PRO A 88 20.04 -5.08 4.50
C PRO A 88 18.89 -4.20 4.02
N PHE A 89 18.07 -3.74 4.97
CA PHE A 89 17.12 -2.66 4.83
C PHE A 89 17.73 -1.40 5.45
N ILE A 90 17.74 -0.30 4.70
CA ILE A 90 18.38 0.96 5.10
C ILE A 90 17.34 2.06 5.31
N ALA A 91 17.63 2.97 6.23
CA ALA A 91 16.84 4.18 6.41
C ALA A 91 16.97 5.09 5.17
N ILE A 92 15.85 5.64 4.71
CA ILE A 92 15.80 6.62 3.63
C ILE A 92 15.33 7.94 4.24
N PRO A 93 16.01 9.08 3.96
CA PRO A 93 15.57 10.39 4.42
C PRO A 93 14.09 10.63 4.08
N ASP A 94 13.35 11.22 5.04
CA ASP A 94 11.94 11.57 4.89
C ASP A 94 10.99 10.38 4.62
N LYS A 95 11.42 9.14 4.90
CA LYS A 95 10.59 7.93 4.82
C LYS A 95 10.54 7.20 6.15
N LYS A 96 9.33 6.81 6.56
CA LYS A 96 9.10 5.98 7.76
C LYS A 96 9.57 4.52 7.55
N ASN A 97 9.46 4.02 6.32
CA ASN A 97 9.84 2.66 5.97
C ASN A 97 11.30 2.60 5.53
N ALA A 98 12.05 1.65 6.08
CA ALA A 98 13.32 1.25 5.51
C ALA A 98 13.13 0.60 4.13
N GLN A 99 14.12 0.73 3.25
CA GLN A 99 14.11 0.14 1.92
C GLN A 99 15.15 -0.97 1.79
N ALA A 100 14.78 -2.03 1.07
CA ALA A 100 15.67 -3.12 0.71
C ALA A 100 16.86 -2.61 -0.13
N CYS A 101 18.08 -2.84 0.33
CA CYS A 101 19.30 -2.53 -0.40
C CYS A 101 19.79 -3.78 -1.15
N ILE A 102 19.48 -3.83 -2.44
CA ILE A 102 19.83 -4.95 -3.32
C ILE A 102 21.13 -4.61 -4.05
N THR A 103 22.22 -5.33 -3.75
CA THR A 103 23.49 -5.18 -4.49
C THR A 103 23.43 -5.93 -5.83
N LEU A 104 24.01 -5.37 -6.89
CA LEU A 104 24.01 -5.93 -8.26
C LEU A 104 24.45 -7.40 -8.32
N LYS A 105 25.44 -7.80 -7.50
CA LYS A 105 25.91 -9.19 -7.41
C LYS A 105 24.80 -10.18 -7.02
N LYS A 106 23.77 -9.73 -6.29
CA LYS A 106 22.61 -10.54 -5.92
C LYS A 106 21.52 -10.55 -6.99
N SER A 107 21.44 -9.58 -7.89
CA SER A 107 20.42 -9.59 -8.96
C SER A 107 20.75 -10.62 -10.05
N THR A 108 22.01 -10.67 -10.48
CA THR A 108 22.45 -11.55 -11.58
C THR A 108 22.56 -13.03 -11.19
N THR A 109 22.84 -13.33 -9.92
CA THR A 109 22.91 -14.72 -9.44
C THR A 109 21.51 -15.33 -9.29
N THR A 110 20.54 -14.54 -8.85
CA THR A 110 19.18 -15.02 -8.53
C THR A 110 18.39 -15.28 -9.82
N ALA A 111 18.60 -14.49 -10.88
CA ALA A 111 18.07 -14.80 -12.21
C ALA A 111 18.70 -16.06 -12.86
N TYR A 112 19.82 -16.57 -12.35
CA TYR A 112 20.56 -17.69 -12.93
C TYR A 112 20.38 -19.02 -12.19
N GLN A 113 19.99 -19.01 -10.91
CA GLN A 113 20.01 -20.23 -10.09
C GLN A 113 18.77 -21.13 -10.23
N ASP A 114 17.73 -20.73 -10.97
CA ASP A 114 16.51 -21.53 -11.13
C ASP A 114 16.37 -22.24 -12.49
N THR A 115 17.47 -22.73 -13.07
CA THR A 115 17.37 -23.78 -14.10
C THR A 115 17.75 -25.13 -13.51
N PRO A 116 16.76 -25.98 -13.14
CA PRO A 116 17.03 -27.36 -12.79
C PRO A 116 17.41 -28.10 -14.08
N GLY A 117 18.70 -28.11 -14.46
CA GLY A 117 19.09 -28.91 -15.63
C GLY A 117 20.47 -28.79 -16.26
N ARG A 118 21.36 -27.84 -15.91
CA ARG A 118 22.72 -27.85 -16.51
C ARG A 118 23.80 -27.38 -15.54
N ARG A 119 24.57 -28.33 -15.00
CA ARG A 119 25.88 -28.06 -14.38
C ARG A 119 26.87 -27.58 -15.44
N GLY A 120 26.94 -26.27 -15.68
CA GLY A 120 28.09 -25.63 -16.30
C GLY A 120 29.04 -25.13 -15.21
N LYS A 121 30.18 -25.79 -15.00
CA LYS A 121 31.23 -25.25 -14.13
C LYS A 121 31.89 -24.08 -14.85
N TYR A 122 31.75 -22.87 -14.32
CA TYR A 122 32.47 -21.69 -14.83
C TYR A 122 33.69 -21.42 -13.95
N TYR A 123 34.89 -21.48 -14.54
CA TYR A 123 36.13 -21.01 -13.92
C TYR A 123 36.33 -19.54 -14.32
N PRO A 124 36.49 -18.59 -13.38
CA PRO A 124 36.85 -17.24 -13.74
C PRO A 124 38.30 -17.22 -14.24
N SER A 125 38.48 -16.83 -15.51
CA SER A 125 39.77 -16.51 -16.08
C SER A 125 40.31 -15.24 -15.40
N SER A 126 41.32 -15.42 -14.55
CA SER A 126 42.18 -14.33 -14.08
C SER A 126 42.93 -13.74 -15.28
N THR A 127 42.59 -12.52 -15.64
CA THR A 127 43.45 -11.65 -16.46
C THR A 127 44.13 -10.67 -15.51
N GLY A 128 45.46 -10.64 -15.61
CA GLY A 128 46.37 -9.95 -14.70
C GLY A 128 46.58 -8.48 -15.01
#